data_AF-A0A4Y8C942-F1
#
_entry.id   AF-A0A4Y8C942-F1
#
_cell.length_a   1.000
_cell.length_b   1.000
_cell.length_c   1.000
_cell.angle_alpha   90.00
_cell.angle_beta   90.00
_cell.angle_gamma   90.00
#
_symmetry.space_group_name_H-M   'P 1'
#
loop_
_entity.id
_entity.type
_entity.pdbx_description
1 polymer ?
#
loop_
_entity_poly.entity_id
_entity_poly.type
_entity_poly.pdbx_seq_one_letter_code
_entity_poly.pdbx_strand_id
1 'polypeptide(L)'
;HDGEVTYQSERFDLYKEYVKKLLDEDKAYYCYMSKEELEELRAKQEAAKERPRYDGRYREFKGTPPQGIEPVVRIKAPQSGEIVFEDGVKGEVKFKAEDIMDDFIIARSDGTPT
;
A
#
# COMPACT_ATOMS: atom_id res chain seq x y z
N HIS A 1 29.92 10.31 -10.05
CA HIS A 1 28.78 10.18 -9.13
C HIS A 1 29.00 11.28 -8.13
N ASP A 2 28.34 12.42 -8.35
CA ASP A 2 28.70 13.69 -7.70
C ASP A 2 27.60 14.13 -6.73
N GLY A 3 26.98 13.16 -6.06
CA GLY A 3 25.91 13.38 -5.09
C GLY A 3 26.39 13.08 -3.67
N GLU A 4 25.95 13.90 -2.72
CA GLU A 4 26.13 13.66 -1.29
C GLU A 4 25.39 12.37 -0.87
N VAL A 5 25.97 11.63 0.07
CA VAL A 5 25.33 10.42 0.61
C VAL A 5 24.18 10.85 1.51
N THR A 6 22.95 10.49 1.14
CA THR A 6 21.74 10.77 1.91
C THR A 6 21.21 9.50 2.58
N TYR A 7 20.73 9.60 3.83
CA TYR A 7 20.17 8.46 4.55
C TYR A 7 18.64 8.53 4.63
N GLN A 8 17.95 7.42 4.34
CA GLN A 8 16.48 7.35 4.40
C GLN A 8 15.92 7.70 5.79
N SER A 9 16.64 7.34 6.84
CA SER A 9 16.29 7.63 8.24
C SER A 9 16.20 9.12 8.55
N GLU A 10 16.90 9.97 7.80
CA GLU A 10 16.88 11.44 8.00
C GLU A 10 15.65 12.10 7.38
N ARG A 11 14.79 11.35 6.67
CA ARG A 11 13.65 11.87 5.90
C ARG A 11 12.29 11.40 6.43
N PHE A 12 12.24 10.85 7.64
CA PHE A 12 10.99 10.34 8.22
C PHE A 12 9.88 11.38 8.32
N ASP A 13 10.20 12.63 8.65
CA ASP A 13 9.20 13.69 8.70
C ASP A 13 8.58 13.98 7.32
N LEU A 14 9.40 13.94 6.27
CA LEU A 14 8.93 14.10 4.88
C LEU A 14 7.96 12.98 4.49
N TYR A 15 8.27 11.73 4.83
CA TYR A 15 7.38 10.61 4.51
C TYR A 15 6.05 10.72 5.25
N LYS A 16 6.07 11.11 6.53
CA LYS A 16 4.85 11.36 7.30
C LYS A 16 3.99 12.45 6.68
N GLU A 17 4.60 13.54 6.20
CA GLU A 17 3.90 14.62 5.51
C GLU A 17 3.17 14.10 4.25
N TYR A 18 3.85 13.34 3.40
CA TYR A 18 3.23 12.80 2.19
C TYR A 18 2.18 11.73 2.46
N VAL A 19 2.39 10.86 3.46
CA VAL A 19 1.37 9.89 3.89
C VAL A 19 0.11 10.61 4.35
N LYS A 20 0.26 11.67 5.16
CA LYS A 20 -0.87 12.49 5.59
C LYS A 20 -1.56 13.14 4.39
N LYS A 21 -0.81 13.71 3.46
CA LYS A 21 -1.38 14.31 2.23
C LYS A 21 -2.19 13.29 1.42
N LEU A 22 -1.71 12.06 1.28
CA LEU A 22 -2.43 11.00 0.56
C LEU A 22 -3.72 10.58 1.30
N LEU A 23 -3.69 10.54 2.64
CA LEU A 23 -4.89 10.29 3.44
C LEU A 23 -5.92 11.42 3.27
N ASP A 24 -5.46 12.68 3.35
CA ASP A 24 -6.31 13.87 3.19
C ASP A 24 -6.94 13.95 1.77
N GLU A 25 -6.26 13.43 0.76
CA GLU A 25 -6.71 13.38 -0.65
C GLU A 25 -7.53 12.12 -1.01
N ASP A 26 -7.90 11.25 -0.05
CA ASP A 26 -8.55 9.94 -0.28
C ASP A 26 -7.76 9.03 -1.25
N LYS A 27 -6.43 9.17 -1.28
CA LYS A 27 -5.50 8.33 -2.05
C LYS A 27 -4.82 7.26 -1.20
N ALA A 28 -5.06 7.28 0.09
CA ALA A 28 -4.63 6.28 1.06
C ALA A 28 -5.70 6.11 2.14
N TYR A 29 -5.67 4.99 2.86
CA TYR A 29 -6.64 4.71 3.92
C TYR A 29 -6.01 3.91 5.06
N TYR A 30 -6.63 4.00 6.24
CA TYR A 30 -6.24 3.21 7.41
C TYR A 30 -6.78 1.77 7.29
N CYS A 31 -5.89 0.81 7.49
CA CYS A 31 -6.22 -0.60 7.53
C CYS A 31 -6.00 -1.13 8.95
N TYR A 32 -7.06 -1.68 9.54
CA TYR A 32 -7.07 -2.23 10.90
C TYR A 32 -7.03 -3.76 10.90
N MET A 33 -6.62 -4.38 9.80
CA MET A 33 -6.53 -5.84 9.72
C MET A 33 -5.39 -6.32 10.60
N SER A 34 -5.68 -7.26 11.49
CA SER A 34 -4.66 -7.85 12.37
C SER A 34 -3.67 -8.70 11.56
N LYS A 35 -2.54 -9.04 12.18
CA LYS A 35 -1.56 -9.91 11.55
C LYS A 35 -2.14 -11.32 11.33
N GLU A 36 -2.89 -11.82 12.30
CA GLU A 36 -3.58 -13.11 12.25
C GLU A 36 -4.60 -13.13 11.11
N GLU A 37 -5.42 -12.08 10.95
CA GLU A 37 -6.37 -11.98 9.84
C GLU A 37 -5.67 -11.97 8.46
N LEU A 38 -4.51 -11.31 8.36
CA LEU A 38 -3.69 -11.32 7.14
C LEU A 38 -3.11 -12.71 6.84
N GLU A 39 -2.67 -13.44 7.86
CA GLU A 39 -2.17 -14.81 7.73
C GLU A 39 -3.27 -15.77 7.31
N GLU A 40 -4.46 -15.68 7.91
CA GLU A 40 -5.64 -16.44 7.52
C GLU A 40 -6.07 -16.16 6.08
N LEU A 41 -6.08 -14.88 5.67
CA LEU A 41 -6.39 -14.48 4.30
C LEU A 41 -5.42 -15.11 3.29
N ARG A 42 -4.12 -15.07 3.60
CA ARG A 42 -3.07 -15.67 2.75
C ARG A 42 -3.25 -17.18 2.67
N ALA A 43 -3.42 -17.87 3.80
CA ALA A 43 -3.63 -19.32 3.83
C ALA A 43 -4.85 -19.75 3.02
N LYS A 44 -5.94 -18.97 3.08
CA LYS A 44 -7.15 -19.20 2.28
C LYS A 44 -6.89 -19.04 0.78
N GLN A 45 -6.20 -17.97 0.37
CA GLN A 45 -5.85 -17.71 -1.04
C GLN A 45 -4.92 -18.79 -1.58
N GLU A 46 -3.92 -19.21 -0.80
CA GLU A 46 -3.01 -20.29 -1.16
C GLU A 46 -3.74 -21.63 -1.35
N ALA A 47 -4.64 -21.97 -0.42
CA ALA A 47 -5.48 -23.18 -0.54
C ALA A 47 -6.40 -23.14 -1.78
N ALA A 48 -6.84 -21.95 -2.18
CA ALA A 48 -7.63 -21.72 -3.39
C ALA A 48 -6.79 -21.62 -4.67
N LYS A 49 -5.44 -21.67 -4.58
CA LYS A 49 -4.50 -21.41 -5.70
C LYS A 49 -4.68 -20.02 -6.33
N GLU A 50 -5.12 -19.06 -5.53
CA GLU A 50 -5.24 -17.66 -5.90
C GLU A 50 -3.92 -16.93 -5.60
N ARG A 51 -3.65 -15.84 -6.33
CA ARG A 51 -2.52 -14.97 -5.99
C ARG A 51 -2.78 -14.34 -4.62
N PRO A 52 -1.84 -14.42 -3.67
CA PRO A 52 -2.00 -13.75 -2.38
C PRO A 52 -2.08 -12.23 -2.55
N ARG A 53 -3.16 -11.63 -2.04
CA ARG A 53 -3.41 -10.18 -2.09
C ARG A 53 -4.29 -9.72 -0.94
N TYR A 54 -4.17 -8.44 -0.59
CA TYR A 54 -5.11 -7.83 0.34
C TYR A 54 -6.53 -7.82 -0.26
N ASP A 55 -7.54 -8.06 0.58
CA ASP A 55 -8.94 -8.22 0.17
C ASP A 55 -9.70 -6.90 0.05
N GLY A 56 -9.09 -5.77 0.41
CA GLY A 56 -9.73 -4.45 0.31
C GLY A 56 -10.71 -4.14 1.44
N ARG A 57 -10.83 -4.98 2.48
CA ARG A 57 -11.90 -4.89 3.50
C ARG A 57 -12.04 -3.51 4.17
N TYR A 58 -10.94 -2.80 4.38
CA TYR A 58 -10.91 -1.48 5.02
C TYR A 58 -10.83 -0.31 4.04
N ARG A 59 -10.82 -0.56 2.73
CA ARG A 59 -10.57 0.46 1.70
C ARG A 59 -11.60 1.60 1.69
N GLU A 60 -12.87 1.26 1.88
CA GLU A 60 -13.98 2.22 1.95
C GLU A 60 -14.60 2.27 3.36
N PHE A 61 -13.85 1.84 4.38
CA PHE A 61 -14.36 1.74 5.75
C PHE A 61 -14.61 3.13 6.35
N LYS A 62 -15.85 3.37 6.78
CA LYS A 62 -16.29 4.61 7.45
C LYS A 62 -16.81 4.36 8.87
N GLY A 63 -16.58 3.17 9.40
CA GLY A 63 -17.03 2.78 10.73
C GLY A 63 -16.10 3.30 11.83
N THR A 64 -16.43 2.94 13.07
CA THR A 64 -15.58 3.22 14.22
C THR A 64 -14.36 2.30 14.20
N PRO A 65 -13.13 2.84 14.28
CA PRO A 65 -11.93 2.02 14.41
C PRO A 65 -12.03 1.02 15.58
N PRO A 66 -11.61 -0.24 15.39
CA PRO A 66 -11.57 -1.20 16.48
C PRO A 66 -10.60 -0.73 17.58
N GLN A 67 -11.00 -0.93 18.84
CA GLN A 67 -10.16 -0.56 19.97
C GLN A 67 -8.93 -1.46 20.07
N GLY A 68 -7.78 -0.87 20.41
CA GLY A 68 -6.54 -1.61 20.64
C GLY A 68 -5.78 -2.05 19.37
N ILE A 69 -6.23 -1.62 18.19
CA ILE A 69 -5.52 -1.89 16.93
C ILE A 69 -4.83 -0.62 16.44
N GLU A 70 -3.50 -0.69 16.29
CA GLU A 70 -2.73 0.35 15.62
C GLU A 70 -2.75 0.14 14.10
N PRO A 71 -3.41 1.02 13.33
CA PRO A 71 -3.58 0.81 11.90
C PRO A 71 -2.27 0.97 11.14
N VAL A 72 -2.19 0.29 10.00
CA VAL A 72 -1.25 0.62 8.94
C VAL A 72 -1.93 1.54 7.93
N VAL A 73 -1.15 2.28 7.15
CA VAL A 73 -1.67 3.06 6.02
C VAL A 73 -1.40 2.29 4.74
N ARG A 74 -2.45 2.06 3.94
CA ARG A 74 -2.36 1.46 2.61
C ARG A 74 -2.64 2.50 1.53
N ILE A 75 -1.99 2.37 0.39
CA ILE A 75 -2.33 3.18 -0.79
C ILE A 75 -3.67 2.72 -1.37
N LYS A 76 -4.48 3.63 -1.88
CA LYS A 76 -5.74 3.34 -2.58
C LYS A 76 -5.43 3.21 -4.08
N ALA A 77 -4.88 2.07 -4.47
CA ALA A 77 -4.45 1.85 -5.84
C ALA A 77 -5.67 1.76 -6.79
N PRO A 78 -5.50 2.12 -8.09
CA PRO A 78 -6.53 1.88 -9.09
C PRO A 78 -6.85 0.39 -9.21
N GLN A 79 -8.14 0.03 -9.24
CA GLN A 79 -8.58 -1.36 -9.38
C GLN A 79 -8.81 -1.77 -10.83
N SER A 80 -8.79 -0.82 -11.77
CA SER A 80 -9.00 -1.04 -13.19
C SER A 80 -8.29 0.04 -14.01
N GLY A 81 -8.21 -0.18 -15.32
CA GLY A 81 -7.52 0.71 -16.25
C GLY A 81 -6.13 0.20 -16.62
N GLU A 82 -5.43 1.00 -17.41
CA GLU A 82 -4.11 0.68 -17.96
C GLU A 82 -3.07 1.65 -17.42
N ILE A 83 -1.94 1.10 -16.99
CA ILE A 83 -0.76 1.83 -16.55
C ILE A 83 0.27 1.68 -17.67
N VAL A 84 0.56 2.79 -18.33
CA VAL A 84 1.47 2.87 -19.47
C VAL A 84 2.65 3.75 -19.11
N PHE A 85 3.86 3.27 -19.35
CA PHE A 85 5.07 4.07 -19.21
C PHE A 85 6.15 3.62 -20.21
N GLU A 86 7.09 4.51 -20.50
CA GLU A 86 8.25 4.22 -21.33
C GLU A 86 9.41 3.77 -20.43
N ASP A 87 9.77 2.50 -20.53
CA ASP A 87 10.94 1.93 -19.87
C ASP A 87 12.18 2.18 -20.73
N GLY A 88 13.28 2.63 -20.11
CA GLY A 88 14.51 3.00 -20.82
C GLY A 88 15.21 1.83 -21.54
N VAL A 89 14.80 0.59 -21.29
CA VAL A 89 15.36 -0.62 -21.94
C VAL A 89 14.34 -1.31 -22.82
N LYS A 90 13.10 -1.46 -22.33
CA LYS A 90 12.04 -2.23 -22.99
C LYS A 90 11.14 -1.39 -23.90
N GLY A 91 11.26 -0.07 -23.87
CA GLY A 91 10.35 0.84 -24.57
C GLY A 91 9.00 0.93 -23.87
N GLU A 92 7.91 1.07 -24.63
CA GLU A 92 6.56 1.17 -24.05
C GLU A 92 6.16 -0.12 -23.32
N VAL A 93 5.83 0.00 -22.03
CA VAL A 93 5.32 -1.08 -21.19
C VAL A 93 3.91 -0.75 -20.73
N LYS A 94 3.02 -1.74 -20.81
CA LYS A 94 1.60 -1.62 -20.43
C LYS A 94 1.23 -2.70 -19.43
N PHE A 95 0.54 -2.30 -18.38
CA PHE A 95 -0.02 -3.21 -17.38
C PHE A 95 -1.48 -2.87 -17.12
N LYS A 96 -2.31 -3.90 -16.92
CA LYS A 96 -3.65 -3.69 -16.37
C LYS A 96 -3.53 -3.51 -14.86
N ALA A 97 -4.21 -2.50 -14.31
CA ALA A 97 -4.15 -2.23 -12.89
C ALA A 97 -4.62 -3.43 -12.04
N GLU A 98 -5.69 -4.12 -12.49
CA GLU A 98 -6.23 -5.32 -11.83
C GLU A 98 -5.25 -6.50 -11.74
N ASP A 99 -4.27 -6.56 -12.66
CA ASP A 99 -3.30 -7.66 -12.73
C ASP A 99 -2.08 -7.41 -11.84
N ILE A 100 -1.72 -6.15 -11.57
CA ILE A 100 -0.45 -5.83 -10.90
C ILE A 100 -0.61 -5.04 -9.61
N MET A 101 -1.66 -4.24 -9.47
CA MET A 101 -1.84 -3.34 -8.34
C MET A 101 -2.54 -4.05 -7.19
N ASP A 102 -1.93 -3.92 -6.01
CA ASP A 102 -2.52 -4.26 -4.72
C ASP A 102 -2.42 -3.03 -3.83
N ASP A 103 -3.35 -2.86 -2.89
CA ASP A 103 -3.29 -1.79 -1.89
C ASP A 103 -2.19 -2.11 -0.85
N PHE A 104 -0.93 -1.87 -1.23
CA PHE A 104 0.23 -2.15 -0.39
C PHE A 104 0.36 -1.14 0.76
N ILE A 105 1.04 -1.56 1.82
CA ILE A 105 1.32 -0.70 2.98
C ILE A 105 2.33 0.36 2.54
N ILE A 106 2.06 1.63 2.89
CA ILE A 106 2.97 2.77 2.68
C ILE A 106 3.48 3.36 4.01
N ALA A 107 2.80 3.06 5.12
CA ALA A 107 3.29 3.33 6.47
C ALA A 107 2.84 2.23 7.43
N ARG A 108 3.77 1.74 8.25
CA ARG A 108 3.50 0.77 9.32
C ARG A 108 2.85 1.45 10.53
N SER A 109 2.39 0.64 11.47
CA SER A 109 1.76 1.09 12.73
C SER A 109 2.66 2.00 13.56
N ASP A 110 3.97 1.78 13.51
CA ASP A 110 4.99 2.63 14.16
C ASP A 110 5.30 3.93 13.39
N GLY A 111 4.62 4.17 12.27
CA GLY A 111 4.84 5.31 11.39
C GLY A 111 6.08 5.20 10.50
N THR A 112 6.78 4.06 10.51
CA THR A 112 7.92 3.82 9.62
C THR A 112 7.41 3.62 8.18
N PRO A 113 7.95 4.35 7.20
CA PRO A 113 7.61 4.15 5.79
C PRO A 113 8.13 2.81 5.28
N THR A 114 7.47 2.26 4.26
CA THR A 114 7.85 1.01 3.59
C THR A 114 8.31 1.21 2.17
#